data_AF-A0AA38P2K6-F1
#
_entry.id   AF-A0AA38P2K6-F1
#
_cell.length_a   1.000
_cell.length_b   1.000
_cell.length_c   1.000
_cell.angle_alpha   90.00
_cell.angle_beta   90.00
_cell.angle_gamma   90.00
#
_symmetry.space_group_name_H-M   'P 1'
#
loop_
_entity.id
_entity.type
_entity.pdbx_description
1 polymer ?
#
loop_
_entity_poly.entity_id
_entity_poly.type
_entity_poly.pdbx_seq_one_letter_code
_entity_poly.pdbx_strand_id
1 'polypeptide(L)'
;MANRLEFDPALIPCPDFSDEFYAAFRNSLIIDPNHAGITNNQEAARHLKEQWEVVNTRQREQYQAQVLADQEEADRRREEAEVLQRQREAEDRERVLEQAREVEKKRIPAYSFVAGQGAHRKPLRIHPYAEKLMSARKYVPLWYFLPDAAAEAEERAKEVLDTNHYQIANEGGESSSSALVLVGTHSIRASPNAIPDAKLTWSQVILARGAYLKALSLGAWPNEHVKMFAEFFACMDTSEELNAKGGVRALVLYQAEMRMDWFKANERQKPYDLSVTNGAVLEDCWKIVRREEFDKSLIGMCFGSQVNDDQYTDYLSRNSTLSPDSS
;
A
#
# COMPACT_ATOMS: atom_id res chain seq x y z
N MET A 1 -30.90 -35.22 -51.25
CA MET A 1 -29.45 -35.12 -51.00
C MET A 1 -28.78 -35.98 -52.05
N ALA A 2 -28.03 -35.40 -53.00
CA ALA A 2 -27.30 -36.18 -53.99
C ALA A 2 -26.22 -37.01 -53.26
N ASN A 3 -26.07 -38.29 -53.60
CA ASN A 3 -25.05 -39.15 -52.98
C ASN A 3 -23.66 -38.52 -53.17
N ARG A 4 -22.95 -38.24 -52.06
CA ARG A 4 -21.57 -37.75 -52.11
C ARG A 4 -20.66 -38.87 -52.61
N LEU A 5 -19.73 -38.57 -53.51
CA LEU A 5 -18.74 -39.55 -53.95
C LEU A 5 -17.56 -39.48 -52.97
N GLU A 6 -17.23 -40.61 -52.34
CA GLU A 6 -16.15 -40.70 -51.33
C GLU A 6 -14.77 -40.88 -51.96
N PHE A 7 -14.71 -41.20 -53.25
CA PHE A 7 -13.50 -41.46 -54.00
C PHE A 7 -13.50 -40.66 -55.31
N ASP A 8 -12.31 -40.30 -55.79
CA ASP A 8 -12.14 -39.64 -57.08
C ASP A 8 -12.33 -40.65 -58.23
N PRO A 9 -13.39 -40.53 -59.05
CA PRO A 9 -13.64 -41.43 -60.18
C PRO A 9 -12.57 -41.29 -61.29
N ALA A 10 -11.76 -40.24 -61.27
CA ALA A 10 -10.62 -40.10 -62.18
C ALA A 10 -9.50 -41.12 -61.89
N LEU A 11 -9.41 -41.61 -60.66
CA LEU A 11 -8.39 -42.57 -60.22
C LEU A 11 -8.77 -44.03 -60.49
N ILE A 12 -10.01 -44.31 -60.92
CA ILE A 12 -10.44 -45.68 -61.26
C ILE A 12 -10.00 -45.99 -62.70
N PRO A 13 -9.07 -46.94 -62.90
CA PRO A 13 -8.70 -47.37 -64.25
C PRO A 13 -9.88 -48.09 -64.91
N CYS A 14 -10.04 -47.92 -66.23
CA CYS A 14 -11.04 -48.66 -66.99
C CYS A 14 -10.80 -50.17 -66.83
N PRO A 15 -11.78 -50.95 -66.33
CA PRO A 15 -11.65 -52.40 -66.31
C PRO A 15 -11.45 -52.95 -67.72
N ASP A 16 -10.64 -54.00 -67.87
CA ASP A 16 -10.53 -54.70 -69.14
C ASP A 16 -11.77 -55.60 -69.32
N PHE A 17 -12.77 -55.06 -70.01
CA PHE A 17 -14.00 -55.78 -70.32
C PHE A 17 -13.81 -56.94 -71.32
N SER A 18 -12.59 -57.19 -71.79
CA SER A 18 -12.23 -58.35 -72.64
C SER A 18 -11.86 -59.58 -71.79
N ASP A 19 -11.57 -59.41 -70.51
CA ASP A 19 -11.15 -60.48 -69.59
C ASP A 19 -12.26 -61.53 -69.40
N GLU A 20 -11.87 -62.77 -69.11
CA GLU A 20 -12.77 -63.92 -68.89
C GLU A 20 -13.78 -63.64 -67.76
N PHE A 21 -13.40 -62.81 -66.78
CA PHE A 21 -14.25 -62.40 -65.65
C PHE A 21 -15.57 -61.74 -66.08
N TYR A 22 -15.57 -61.02 -67.21
CA TYR A 22 -16.77 -60.36 -67.73
C TYR A 22 -17.51 -61.19 -68.80
N ALA A 23 -17.07 -62.42 -69.10
CA ALA A 23 -17.65 -63.26 -70.15
C ALA A 23 -19.14 -63.54 -69.93
N ALA A 24 -19.58 -63.76 -68.69
CA ALA A 24 -20.98 -63.97 -68.34
C ALA A 24 -21.86 -62.74 -68.64
N PHE A 25 -21.34 -61.53 -68.40
CA PHE A 25 -22.04 -60.28 -68.71
C PHE A 25 -22.09 -60.02 -70.22
N ARG A 26 -20.99 -60.31 -70.94
CA ARG A 26 -20.94 -60.20 -72.40
C ARG A 26 -21.92 -61.16 -73.09
N ASN A 27 -22.01 -62.41 -72.63
CA ASN A 27 -22.93 -63.40 -73.17
C ASN A 27 -24.40 -63.03 -72.91
N SER A 28 -24.70 -62.46 -71.75
CA SER A 28 -26.05 -61.99 -71.42
C SER A 28 -26.51 -60.85 -72.34
N LEU A 29 -25.60 -59.93 -72.71
CA LEU A 29 -25.89 -58.84 -73.64
C LEU A 29 -26.09 -59.30 -75.10
N ILE A 30 -25.51 -60.44 -75.48
CA ILE A 30 -25.67 -61.04 -76.83
C ILE A 30 -27.02 -61.76 -76.94
N ILE A 31 -27.55 -62.30 -75.84
CA ILE A 31 -28.81 -63.07 -75.82
C ILE A 31 -30.03 -62.16 -75.63
N ASP A 32 -29.87 -60.97 -75.02
CA ASP A 32 -30.98 -60.06 -74.73
C ASP A 32 -31.55 -59.41 -76.01
N PRO A 33 -32.83 -59.66 -76.36
CA PRO A 33 -33.46 -59.12 -77.57
C PRO A 33 -33.65 -57.59 -77.55
N ASN A 34 -33.46 -56.92 -76.41
CA ASN A 34 -33.58 -55.46 -76.30
C ASN A 34 -32.30 -54.71 -76.71
N HIS A 35 -31.21 -55.41 -77.05
CA HIS A 35 -29.96 -54.79 -77.51
C HIS A 35 -29.67 -55.20 -78.95
N ALA A 36 -30.49 -54.67 -79.87
CA ALA A 36 -30.34 -54.89 -81.31
C ALA A 36 -29.04 -54.26 -81.82
N GLY A 37 -28.03 -55.10 -82.08
CA GLY A 37 -26.75 -54.69 -82.64
C GLY A 37 -25.49 -55.26 -81.96
N ILE A 38 -25.63 -56.07 -80.91
CA ILE A 38 -24.50 -56.72 -80.24
C ILE A 38 -24.51 -58.22 -80.61
N THR A 39 -23.69 -58.61 -81.59
CA THR A 39 -23.69 -59.98 -82.14
C THR A 39 -22.41 -60.74 -81.80
N ASN A 40 -21.34 -60.03 -81.40
CA ASN A 40 -20.04 -60.61 -81.08
C ASN A 40 -19.52 -60.15 -79.70
N ASN A 41 -18.66 -60.97 -79.11
CA ASN A 41 -18.01 -60.75 -77.81
C ASN A 41 -17.22 -59.42 -77.77
N GLN A 42 -16.61 -59.01 -78.89
CA GLN A 42 -15.92 -57.72 -79.03
C GLN A 42 -16.88 -56.52 -78.98
N GLU A 43 -18.07 -56.63 -79.58
CA GLU A 43 -19.07 -55.57 -79.56
C GLU A 43 -19.69 -55.42 -78.18
N ALA A 44 -19.88 -56.54 -77.47
CA ALA A 44 -20.34 -56.55 -76.09
C ALA A 44 -19.30 -55.91 -75.14
N ALA A 45 -18.01 -56.19 -75.32
CA ALA A 45 -16.94 -55.55 -74.56
C ALA A 45 -16.85 -54.04 -74.83
N ARG A 46 -17.02 -53.61 -76.09
CA ARG A 46 -17.08 -52.19 -76.47
C ARG A 46 -18.28 -51.48 -75.85
N HIS A 47 -19.47 -52.10 -75.90
CA HIS A 47 -20.67 -51.53 -75.29
C HIS A 47 -20.52 -51.38 -73.76
N LEU A 48 -19.94 -52.36 -73.07
CA LEU A 48 -19.63 -52.27 -71.64
C LEU A 48 -18.64 -51.13 -71.34
N LYS A 49 -17.63 -50.96 -72.20
CA LYS A 49 -16.66 -49.86 -72.09
C LYS A 49 -17.33 -48.49 -72.28
N GLU A 50 -18.15 -48.32 -73.31
CA GLU A 50 -18.89 -47.07 -73.57
C GLU A 50 -19.85 -46.74 -72.43
N GLN A 51 -20.59 -47.71 -71.90
CA GLN A 51 -21.45 -47.52 -70.73
C GLN A 51 -20.65 -47.13 -69.48
N TRP A 52 -19.49 -47.77 -69.25
CA TRP A 52 -18.59 -47.39 -68.17
C TRP A 52 -18.05 -45.97 -68.34
N GLU A 53 -17.67 -45.57 -69.56
CA GLU A 53 -17.18 -44.21 -69.86
C GLU A 53 -18.27 -43.15 -69.62
N VAL A 54 -19.52 -43.41 -69.97
CA VAL A 54 -20.65 -42.51 -69.71
C VAL A 54 -20.88 -42.35 -68.20
N VAL A 55 -20.89 -43.46 -67.45
CA VAL A 55 -21.09 -43.44 -65.99
C VAL A 55 -19.90 -42.77 -65.29
N ASN A 56 -18.67 -43.08 -65.71
CA ASN A 56 -17.46 -42.52 -65.12
C ASN A 56 -17.36 -41.01 -65.41
N THR A 57 -17.67 -40.57 -66.64
CA THR A 57 -17.72 -39.13 -66.98
C THR A 57 -18.71 -38.38 -66.09
N ARG A 58 -19.93 -38.92 -65.92
CA ARG A 58 -20.94 -38.32 -65.03
C ARG A 58 -20.48 -38.28 -63.57
N GLN A 59 -19.81 -39.33 -63.09
CA GLN A 59 -19.27 -39.36 -61.72
C GLN A 59 -18.12 -38.35 -61.54
N ARG A 60 -17.25 -38.17 -62.54
CA ARG A 60 -16.19 -37.16 -62.53
C ARG A 60 -16.77 -35.75 -62.49
N GLU A 61 -17.78 -35.45 -63.30
CA GLU A 61 -18.48 -34.16 -63.27
C GLU A 61 -19.13 -33.89 -61.91
N GLN A 62 -19.78 -34.90 -61.34
CA GLN A 62 -20.39 -34.81 -60.00
C GLN A 62 -19.33 -34.60 -58.91
N TYR A 63 -18.19 -35.28 -58.99
CA TYR A 63 -17.09 -35.13 -58.04
C TYR A 63 -16.42 -33.76 -58.17
N GLN A 64 -16.17 -33.27 -59.38
CA GLN A 64 -15.65 -31.93 -59.62
C GLN A 64 -16.59 -30.84 -59.08
N ALA A 65 -17.89 -30.99 -59.28
CA ALA A 65 -18.88 -30.09 -58.70
C ALA A 65 -18.86 -30.11 -57.16
N GLN A 66 -18.63 -31.27 -56.54
CA GLN A 66 -18.46 -31.39 -55.08
C GLN A 66 -17.20 -30.69 -54.59
N VAL A 67 -16.06 -30.91 -55.25
CA VAL A 67 -14.78 -30.28 -54.90
C VAL A 67 -14.87 -28.76 -55.02
N LEU A 68 -15.50 -28.24 -56.08
CA LEU A 68 -15.71 -26.81 -56.24
C LEU A 68 -16.61 -26.23 -55.14
N ALA A 69 -17.71 -26.90 -54.81
CA ALA A 69 -18.59 -26.46 -53.72
C ALA A 69 -17.90 -26.49 -52.35
N ASP A 70 -17.09 -27.52 -52.06
CA ASP A 70 -16.29 -27.62 -50.83
C ASP A 70 -15.22 -26.52 -50.76
N GLN A 71 -14.61 -26.15 -51.90
CA GLN A 71 -13.65 -25.06 -52.00
C GLN A 71 -14.31 -23.70 -51.74
N GLU A 72 -15.45 -23.41 -52.38
CA GLU A 72 -16.20 -22.17 -52.16
C GLU A 72 -16.65 -22.02 -50.70
N GLU A 73 -17.08 -23.11 -50.06
CA GLU A 73 -17.45 -23.09 -48.64
C GLU A 73 -16.23 -22.96 -47.72
N ALA A 74 -15.10 -23.55 -48.07
CA ALA A 74 -13.85 -23.35 -47.34
C ALA A 74 -13.36 -21.90 -47.43
N ASP A 75 -13.44 -21.29 -48.61
CA ASP A 75 -13.06 -19.90 -48.83
C ASP A 75 -14.01 -18.95 -48.10
N ARG A 76 -15.33 -19.17 -48.17
CA ARG A 76 -16.31 -18.42 -47.38
C ARG A 76 -16.03 -18.49 -45.88
N ARG A 77 -15.72 -19.68 -45.35
CA ARG A 77 -15.35 -19.85 -43.93
C ARG A 77 -14.05 -19.14 -43.57
N ARG A 78 -13.07 -19.08 -44.48
CA ARG A 78 -11.83 -18.34 -44.27
C ARG A 78 -12.09 -16.84 -44.24
N GLU A 79 -12.87 -16.32 -45.18
CA GLU A 79 -13.26 -14.91 -45.21
C GLU A 79 -14.04 -14.51 -43.95
N GLU A 80 -15.01 -15.32 -43.52
CA GLU A 80 -15.76 -15.08 -42.28
C GLU A 80 -14.85 -15.10 -41.05
N ALA A 81 -13.90 -16.03 -40.98
CA ALA A 81 -12.93 -16.10 -39.88
C ALA A 81 -11.99 -14.89 -39.87
N GLU A 82 -11.51 -14.43 -41.04
CA GLU A 82 -10.70 -13.22 -41.16
C GLU A 82 -11.47 -11.97 -40.75
N VAL A 83 -12.74 -11.84 -41.18
CA VAL A 83 -13.60 -10.72 -40.79
C VAL A 83 -13.83 -10.73 -39.28
N LEU A 84 -14.14 -11.90 -38.69
CA LEU A 84 -14.34 -12.03 -37.25
C LEU A 84 -13.06 -11.71 -36.47
N GLN A 85 -11.90 -12.14 -36.97
CA GLN A 85 -10.61 -11.82 -36.36
C GLN A 85 -10.34 -10.31 -36.40
N ARG A 86 -10.55 -9.67 -37.56
CA ARG A 86 -10.39 -8.21 -37.70
C ARG A 86 -11.36 -7.44 -36.79
N GLN A 87 -12.59 -7.93 -36.61
CA GLN A 87 -13.56 -7.35 -35.68
C GLN A 87 -13.09 -7.45 -34.22
N ARG A 88 -12.63 -8.62 -33.78
CA ARG A 88 -12.06 -8.82 -32.43
C ARG A 88 -10.86 -7.93 -32.18
N GLU A 89 -9.93 -7.84 -33.15
CA GLU A 89 -8.77 -6.97 -33.05
C GLU A 89 -9.15 -5.48 -33.03
N ALA A 90 -10.23 -5.08 -33.71
CA ALA A 90 -10.75 -3.72 -33.64
C ALA A 90 -11.38 -3.42 -32.26
N GLU A 91 -12.20 -4.34 -31.75
CA GLU A 91 -12.82 -4.24 -30.42
C GLU A 91 -11.76 -4.19 -29.30
N ASP A 92 -10.75 -5.06 -29.35
CA ASP A 92 -9.66 -5.04 -28.37
C ASP A 92 -8.83 -3.75 -28.44
N ARG A 93 -8.58 -3.23 -29.64
CA ARG A 93 -7.93 -1.92 -29.80
C ARG A 93 -8.76 -0.79 -29.21
N GLU A 94 -10.07 -0.79 -29.43
CA GLU A 94 -10.98 0.20 -28.86
C GLU A 94 -11.01 0.11 -27.33
N ARG A 95 -11.09 -1.10 -26.76
CA ARG A 95 -11.01 -1.33 -25.31
C ARG A 95 -9.70 -0.84 -24.71
N VAL A 96 -8.56 -1.10 -25.37
CA VAL A 96 -7.25 -0.60 -24.93
C VAL A 96 -7.20 0.93 -24.99
N LEU A 97 -7.73 1.54 -26.05
CA LEU A 97 -7.80 3.00 -26.19
C LEU A 97 -8.72 3.63 -25.14
N GLU A 98 -9.86 3.00 -24.84
CA GLU A 98 -10.77 3.46 -23.79
C GLU A 98 -10.13 3.36 -22.41
N GLN A 99 -9.47 2.23 -22.10
CA GLN A 99 -8.71 2.07 -20.87
C GLN A 99 -7.59 3.10 -20.75
N ALA A 100 -6.84 3.36 -21.83
CA ALA A 100 -5.81 4.38 -21.86
C ALA A 100 -6.38 5.78 -21.59
N ARG A 101 -7.54 6.11 -22.20
CA ARG A 101 -8.26 7.37 -21.95
C ARG A 101 -8.77 7.47 -20.52
N GLU A 102 -9.26 6.39 -19.92
CA GLU A 102 -9.66 6.39 -18.52
C GLU A 102 -8.46 6.60 -17.58
N VAL A 103 -7.35 5.92 -17.84
CA VAL A 103 -6.11 6.07 -17.06
C VAL A 103 -5.59 7.50 -17.19
N GLU A 104 -5.65 8.08 -18.38
CA GLU A 104 -5.25 9.47 -18.63
C GLU A 104 -6.18 10.48 -17.96
N LYS A 105 -7.51 10.26 -17.98
CA LYS A 105 -8.48 11.09 -17.24
C LYS A 105 -8.26 11.02 -15.72
N LYS A 106 -7.86 9.86 -15.20
CA LYS A 106 -7.53 9.66 -13.77
C LYS A 106 -6.15 10.24 -13.41
N ARG A 107 -5.31 10.54 -14.40
CA ARG A 107 -3.98 11.11 -14.17
C ARG A 107 -4.13 12.57 -13.74
N ILE A 108 -3.53 12.91 -12.61
CA ILE A 108 -3.51 14.28 -12.11
C ILE A 108 -2.75 15.14 -13.14
N PRO A 109 -3.36 16.23 -13.67
CA PRO A 109 -2.70 17.10 -14.64
C PRO A 109 -1.40 17.67 -14.08
N ALA A 110 -0.35 17.67 -14.90
CA ALA A 110 0.88 18.39 -14.56
C ALA A 110 0.62 19.89 -14.72
N TYR A 111 0.59 20.61 -13.61
CA TYR A 111 0.44 22.07 -13.62
C TYR A 111 1.76 22.76 -13.96
N SER A 112 1.68 23.89 -14.67
CA SER A 112 2.84 24.74 -14.94
C SER A 112 3.38 25.36 -13.65
N PHE A 113 4.70 25.50 -13.54
CA PHE A 113 5.36 26.18 -12.42
C PHE A 113 6.13 27.42 -12.91
N VAL A 114 6.35 28.38 -12.01
CA VAL A 114 7.17 29.56 -12.29
C VAL A 114 8.64 29.21 -12.09
N ALA A 115 9.42 29.23 -13.18
CA ALA A 115 10.86 28.98 -13.11
C ALA A 115 11.55 30.03 -12.22
N GLY A 116 12.35 29.57 -11.26
CA GLY A 116 13.05 30.42 -10.29
C GLY A 116 12.31 30.65 -8.97
N GLN A 117 11.05 30.23 -8.84
CA GLN A 117 10.37 30.24 -7.55
C GLN A 117 10.73 28.98 -6.76
N GLY A 118 11.57 29.14 -5.73
CA GLY A 118 11.94 28.06 -4.81
C GLY A 118 10.76 27.62 -3.93
N ALA A 119 10.86 26.41 -3.37
CA ALA A 119 9.88 25.92 -2.42
C ALA A 119 9.81 26.83 -1.20
N HIS A 120 8.58 27.22 -0.80
CA HIS A 120 8.39 27.92 0.47
C HIS A 120 8.80 27.03 1.65
N ARG A 121 9.27 27.64 2.74
CA ARG A 121 9.59 26.92 3.97
C ARG A 121 8.36 26.14 4.41
N LYS A 122 8.49 24.82 4.55
CA LYS A 122 7.40 23.97 5.04
C LYS A 122 6.96 24.47 6.43
N PRO A 123 5.65 24.70 6.65
CA PRO A 123 5.16 25.06 7.97
C PRO A 123 5.48 23.92 8.95
N LEU A 124 5.70 24.28 10.22
CA LEU A 124 5.89 23.30 11.28
C LEU A 124 4.64 22.41 11.34
N ARG A 125 4.79 21.12 11.06
CA ARG A 125 3.69 20.16 11.11
C ARG A 125 3.54 19.65 12.54
N ILE A 126 2.39 19.92 13.14
CA ILE A 126 2.05 19.43 14.48
C ILE A 126 1.41 18.04 14.31
N HIS A 127 1.57 17.17 15.31
CA HIS A 127 0.92 15.87 15.29
C HIS A 127 -0.62 16.01 15.18
N PRO A 128 -1.32 15.26 14.30
CA PRO A 128 -2.76 15.43 14.06
C PRO A 128 -3.63 15.30 15.33
N TYR A 129 -3.21 14.47 16.28
CA TYR A 129 -3.88 14.35 17.57
C TYR A 129 -3.78 15.62 18.41
N ALA A 130 -2.60 16.25 18.43
CA ALA A 130 -2.42 17.52 19.11
C ALA A 130 -3.19 18.63 18.40
N GLU A 131 -3.22 18.66 17.07
CA GLU A 131 -4.02 19.62 16.30
C GLU A 131 -5.52 19.51 16.62
N LYS A 132 -6.06 18.29 16.70
CA LYS A 132 -7.44 18.03 17.10
C LYS A 132 -7.73 18.55 18.51
N LEU A 133 -6.85 18.29 19.47
CA LEU A 133 -7.03 18.77 20.85
C LEU A 133 -6.88 20.28 20.97
N MET A 134 -5.92 20.89 20.27
CA MET A 134 -5.72 22.35 20.22
C MET A 134 -6.95 23.06 19.64
N SER A 135 -7.52 22.52 18.56
CA SER A 135 -8.74 23.03 17.94
C SER A 135 -9.95 22.90 18.87
N ALA A 136 -10.00 21.81 19.65
CA ALA A 136 -11.00 21.61 20.69
C ALA A 136 -10.73 22.40 21.98
N ARG A 137 -9.66 23.20 22.04
CA ARG A 137 -9.19 23.96 23.20
C ARG A 137 -8.96 23.12 24.46
N LYS A 138 -8.58 21.86 24.27
CA LYS A 138 -8.28 20.90 25.33
C LYS A 138 -6.80 20.90 25.68
N TYR A 139 -6.48 20.35 26.85
CA TYR A 139 -5.10 20.14 27.27
C TYR A 139 -4.33 19.29 26.27
N VAL A 140 -3.14 19.75 25.87
CA VAL A 140 -2.23 19.02 24.99
C VAL A 140 -0.87 18.88 25.67
N PRO A 141 -0.34 17.65 25.85
CA PRO A 141 1.00 17.45 26.38
C PRO A 141 2.06 18.17 25.55
N LEU A 142 3.04 18.77 26.21
CA LEU A 142 4.16 19.47 25.58
C LEU A 142 5.00 18.56 24.67
N TRP A 143 5.02 17.25 24.95
CA TRP A 143 5.74 16.27 24.14
C TRP A 143 5.35 16.32 22.65
N TYR A 144 4.09 16.60 22.32
CA TYR A 144 3.64 16.70 20.92
C TYR A 144 4.24 17.86 20.12
N PHE A 145 4.95 18.78 20.80
CA PHE A 145 5.63 19.92 20.19
C PHE A 145 7.15 19.72 20.13
N LEU A 146 7.65 18.56 20.55
CA LEU A 146 9.05 18.18 20.42
C LEU A 146 9.38 17.73 18.99
N PRO A 147 10.67 17.80 18.59
CA PRO A 147 11.14 17.26 17.31
C PRO A 147 10.76 15.78 17.10
N ASP A 148 10.82 14.97 18.16
CA ASP A 148 10.49 13.54 18.10
C ASP A 148 9.02 13.33 17.67
N ALA A 149 8.10 14.10 18.25
CA ALA A 149 6.69 14.05 17.88
C ALA A 149 6.42 14.63 16.47
N ALA A 150 7.23 15.60 16.04
CA ALA A 150 7.15 16.14 14.68
C ALA A 150 7.63 15.12 13.64
N ALA A 151 8.67 14.34 13.95
CA ALA A 151 9.11 13.22 13.11
C ALA A 151 8.04 12.14 13.02
N GLU A 152 7.42 11.76 14.15
CA GLU A 152 6.30 10.80 14.16
C GLU A 152 5.10 11.34 13.36
N ALA A 153 4.79 12.63 13.46
CA ALA A 153 3.74 13.26 12.68
C ALA A 153 4.02 13.23 11.16
N GLU A 154 5.28 13.37 10.76
CA GLU A 154 5.69 13.29 9.35
C GLU A 154 5.59 11.85 8.82
N GLU A 155 6.03 10.87 9.61
CA GLU A 155 5.90 9.45 9.28
C GLU A 155 4.44 9.04 9.09
N ARG A 156 3.57 9.40 10.05
CA ARG A 156 2.13 9.15 9.96
C ARG A 156 1.50 9.80 8.73
N ALA A 157 2.00 10.98 8.32
CA ALA A 157 1.51 11.64 7.12
C ALA A 157 1.97 10.97 5.82
N LYS A 158 3.12 10.28 5.82
CA LYS A 158 3.56 9.44 4.70
C LYS A 158 2.70 8.18 4.63
N GLU A 159 2.39 7.55 5.77
CA GLU A 159 1.46 6.41 5.83
C GLU A 159 0.05 6.77 5.36
N VAL A 160 -0.43 8.00 5.54
CA VAL A 160 -1.72 8.44 4.99
C VAL A 160 -1.74 8.43 3.45
N LEU A 161 -0.59 8.59 2.81
CA LEU A 161 -0.48 8.55 1.35
C LEU A 161 -0.32 7.11 0.83
N ASP A 162 0.31 6.24 1.63
CA ASP A 162 0.52 4.82 1.34
C ASP A 162 -0.53 3.95 2.02
N THR A 163 -1.63 3.66 1.30
CA THR A 163 -2.54 2.53 1.55
C THR A 163 -3.46 2.59 2.80
N ASN A 164 -4.73 2.22 2.61
CA ASN A 164 -5.73 2.06 3.67
C ASN A 164 -5.41 0.84 4.56
N HIS A 165 -4.46 0.98 5.47
CA HIS A 165 -4.14 -0.03 6.46
C HIS A 165 -5.11 0.04 7.64
N TYR A 166 -5.46 -1.12 8.22
CA TYR A 166 -6.30 -1.19 9.41
C TYR A 166 -5.50 -1.82 10.55
N GLN A 167 -5.66 -1.26 11.75
CA GLN A 167 -5.06 -1.77 12.99
C GLN A 167 -6.17 -2.20 13.95
N ILE A 168 -5.92 -3.29 14.68
CA ILE A 168 -6.80 -3.74 15.76
C ILE A 168 -6.34 -3.04 17.03
N ALA A 169 -7.25 -2.30 17.70
CA ALA A 169 -7.00 -1.69 18.99
C ALA A 169 -7.92 -2.26 20.05
N ASN A 170 -7.45 -2.29 21.30
CA ASN A 170 -8.25 -2.67 22.46
C ASN A 170 -8.74 -1.38 23.15
N GLU A 171 -10.04 -1.11 23.16
CA GLU A 171 -10.61 -0.07 24.02
C GLU A 171 -10.77 -0.63 25.43
N GLY A 172 -9.72 -0.50 26.23
CA GLY A 172 -9.76 -0.79 27.66
C GLY A 172 -10.41 0.36 28.43
N GLY A 173 -11.75 0.37 28.50
CA GLY A 173 -12.49 1.06 29.56
C GLY A 173 -12.54 0.18 30.81
N GLU A 174 -12.58 0.80 32.00
CA GLU A 174 -12.47 0.21 33.36
C GLU A 174 -13.55 -0.83 33.75
N SER A 175 -14.14 -1.57 32.82
CA SER A 175 -15.10 -2.63 33.07
C SER A 175 -14.86 -3.78 32.12
N SER A 176 -14.18 -4.83 32.61
CA SER A 176 -14.06 -6.26 32.21
C SER A 176 -14.47 -6.76 30.80
N SER A 177 -14.57 -5.90 29.81
CA SER A 177 -15.01 -6.16 28.45
C SER A 177 -13.98 -5.55 27.51
N SER A 178 -12.90 -6.29 27.24
CA SER A 178 -11.92 -5.92 26.22
C SER A 178 -12.58 -5.98 24.84
N ALA A 179 -13.10 -4.84 24.37
CA ALA A 179 -13.63 -4.72 23.03
C ALA A 179 -12.47 -4.46 22.06
N LEU A 180 -12.27 -5.37 21.10
CA LEU A 180 -11.34 -5.18 20.00
C LEU A 180 -12.05 -4.39 18.89
N VAL A 181 -11.51 -3.22 18.55
CA VAL A 181 -12.04 -2.35 17.50
C VAL A 181 -11.04 -2.29 16.35
N LEU A 182 -11.54 -2.59 15.14
CA LEU A 182 -10.83 -2.37 13.88
C LEU A 182 -10.87 -0.88 13.56
N VAL A 183 -9.70 -0.26 13.48
CA VAL A 183 -9.60 1.17 13.21
C VAL A 183 -8.55 1.42 12.14
N GLY A 184 -8.88 2.27 11.18
CA GLY A 184 -7.93 2.67 10.15
C GLY A 184 -6.66 3.27 10.76
N THR A 185 -5.51 3.03 10.14
CA THR A 185 -4.21 3.62 10.52
C THR A 185 -4.24 5.14 10.57
N HIS A 186 -5.10 5.75 9.76
CA HIS A 186 -5.34 7.19 9.71
C HIS A 186 -6.20 7.73 10.86
N SER A 187 -6.60 6.87 11.81
CA SER A 187 -7.31 7.36 12.99
C SER A 187 -6.42 8.27 13.83
N ILE A 188 -6.95 9.45 14.13
CA ILE A 188 -6.29 10.46 14.95
C ILE A 188 -6.28 9.96 16.40
N ARG A 189 -5.18 9.33 16.80
CA ARG A 189 -4.96 8.73 18.13
C ARG A 189 -3.76 9.36 18.82
N ALA A 190 -3.74 9.25 20.15
CA ALA A 190 -2.57 9.60 20.94
C ALA A 190 -1.38 8.72 20.54
N SER A 191 -0.18 9.30 20.51
CA SER A 191 1.05 8.54 20.31
C SER A 191 1.32 7.66 21.55
N PRO A 192 1.74 6.39 21.38
CA PRO A 192 2.19 5.56 22.49
C PRO A 192 3.49 6.10 23.11
N ASN A 193 4.25 6.92 22.39
CA ASN A 193 5.49 7.54 22.84
C ASN A 193 5.24 8.84 23.63
N ALA A 194 3.99 9.27 23.78
CA ALA A 194 3.67 10.53 24.43
C ALA A 194 4.12 10.54 25.90
N ILE A 195 5.08 11.41 26.21
CA ILE A 195 5.60 11.60 27.56
C ILE A 195 4.72 12.62 28.30
N PRO A 196 4.26 12.32 29.52
CA PRO A 196 3.57 13.30 30.36
C PRO A 196 4.46 14.50 30.68
N ASP A 197 3.88 15.70 30.73
CA ASP A 197 4.60 16.96 31.00
C ASP A 197 5.44 16.90 32.29
N ALA A 198 4.95 16.21 33.33
CA ALA A 198 5.64 16.02 34.60
C ALA A 198 6.92 15.17 34.51
N LYS A 199 7.15 14.43 33.42
CA LYS A 199 8.33 13.58 33.18
C LYS A 199 9.28 14.17 32.15
N LEU A 200 8.96 15.33 31.57
CA LEU A 200 9.84 15.98 30.61
C LEU A 200 11.11 16.51 31.29
N THR A 201 12.20 16.54 30.55
CA THR A 201 13.39 17.28 30.96
C THR A 201 13.20 18.78 30.71
N TRP A 202 13.94 19.62 31.43
CA TRP A 202 13.86 21.07 31.24
C TRP A 202 14.23 21.52 29.83
N SER A 203 15.25 20.90 29.23
CA SER A 203 15.61 21.14 27.83
C SER A 203 14.46 20.81 26.87
N GLN A 204 13.73 19.72 27.12
CA GLN A 204 12.54 19.37 26.34
C GLN A 204 11.43 20.41 26.54
N VAL A 205 11.18 20.89 27.76
CA VAL A 205 10.19 21.95 28.02
C VAL A 205 10.55 23.24 27.25
N ILE A 206 11.83 23.66 27.28
CA ILE A 206 12.31 24.84 26.56
C ILE A 206 12.12 24.70 25.04
N LEU A 207 12.38 23.52 24.48
CA LEU A 207 12.19 23.26 23.06
C LEU A 207 10.70 23.24 22.68
N ALA A 208 9.89 22.53 23.47
CA ALA A 208 8.48 22.32 23.22
C ALA A 208 7.66 23.61 23.32
N ARG A 209 7.94 24.48 24.30
CA ARG A 209 7.13 25.70 24.54
C ARG A 209 7.13 26.66 23.34
N GLY A 210 8.24 26.78 22.61
CA GLY A 210 8.32 27.67 21.45
C GLY A 210 7.43 27.18 20.30
N ALA A 211 7.39 25.87 20.07
CA ALA A 211 6.48 25.25 19.11
C ALA A 211 5.03 25.29 19.61
N TYR A 212 4.80 25.11 20.91
CA TYR A 212 3.48 25.24 21.55
C TYR A 212 2.88 26.65 21.39
N LEU A 213 3.64 27.71 21.65
CA LEU A 213 3.16 29.09 21.48
C LEU A 213 2.82 29.41 20.01
N LYS A 214 3.63 28.90 19.06
CA LYS A 214 3.32 29.00 17.62
C LYS A 214 2.06 28.21 17.25
N ALA A 215 1.85 27.07 17.86
CA ALA A 215 0.64 26.28 17.65
C ALA A 215 -0.61 26.98 18.19
N LEU A 216 -0.51 27.64 19.35
CA LEU A 216 -1.60 28.44 19.92
C LEU A 216 -1.99 29.59 18.99
N SER A 217 -1.01 30.30 18.43
CA SER A 217 -1.30 31.42 17.51
C SER A 217 -1.93 30.96 16.19
N LEU A 218 -1.59 29.75 15.71
CA LEU A 218 -2.24 29.15 14.55
C LEU A 218 -3.65 28.61 14.86
N GLY A 219 -3.89 28.14 16.09
CA GLY A 219 -5.15 27.51 16.52
C GLY A 219 -6.29 28.46 16.86
N ALA A 220 -6.25 29.72 16.40
CA ALA A 220 -7.27 30.75 16.66
C ALA A 220 -7.57 31.00 18.15
N TRP A 221 -6.57 30.85 19.02
CA TRP A 221 -6.67 31.27 20.42
C TRP A 221 -6.64 32.81 20.51
N PRO A 222 -7.44 33.43 21.41
CA PRO A 222 -7.33 34.86 21.67
C PRO A 222 -5.89 35.23 22.07
N ASN A 223 -5.39 36.36 21.54
CA ASN A 223 -4.03 36.83 21.76
C ASN A 223 -3.70 37.01 23.25
N GLU A 224 -4.70 37.32 24.08
CA GLU A 224 -4.57 37.43 25.54
C GLU A 224 -4.10 36.10 26.17
N HIS A 225 -4.65 34.96 25.74
CA HIS A 225 -4.22 33.65 26.23
C HIS A 225 -2.82 33.29 25.73
N VAL A 226 -2.49 33.61 24.47
CA VAL A 226 -1.14 33.38 23.94
C VAL A 226 -0.11 34.18 24.73
N LYS A 227 -0.42 35.44 25.04
CA LYS A 227 0.40 36.32 25.86
C LYS A 227 0.56 35.80 27.29
N MET A 228 -0.53 35.41 27.94
CA MET A 228 -0.52 34.80 29.28
C MET A 228 0.39 33.56 29.33
N PHE A 229 0.27 32.64 28.36
CA PHE A 229 1.15 31.47 28.30
C PHE A 229 2.62 31.86 28.06
N ALA A 230 2.88 32.87 27.21
CA ALA A 230 4.23 33.35 26.96
C ALA A 230 4.85 33.97 28.23
N GLU A 231 4.10 34.77 28.97
CA GLU A 231 4.52 35.36 30.24
C GLU A 231 4.74 34.29 31.32
N PHE A 232 3.86 33.29 31.42
CA PHE A 232 4.05 32.14 32.29
C PHE A 232 5.40 31.42 32.03
N PHE A 233 5.71 31.13 30.77
CA PHE A 233 7.00 30.50 30.42
C PHE A 233 8.19 31.43 30.68
N ALA A 234 8.04 32.74 30.46
CA ALA A 234 9.08 33.71 30.76
C ALA A 234 9.36 33.81 32.27
N CYS A 235 8.33 33.80 33.12
CA CYS A 235 8.49 33.82 34.57
C CYS A 235 9.29 32.61 35.09
N MET A 236 9.11 31.44 34.47
CA MET A 236 9.90 30.26 34.82
C MET A 236 11.36 30.32 34.34
N ASP A 237 11.66 31.04 33.26
CA ASP A 237 13.05 31.23 32.81
C ASP A 237 13.84 32.18 33.70
N THR A 238 13.15 33.16 34.28
CA THR A 238 13.76 34.16 35.16
C THR A 238 13.74 33.75 36.63
N SER A 239 13.30 32.53 36.92
CA SER A 239 13.06 32.07 38.28
C SER A 239 14.39 31.73 38.99
N GLU A 240 14.53 32.15 40.25
CA GLU A 240 15.74 31.89 41.04
C GLU A 240 15.93 30.39 41.32
N GLU A 241 14.84 29.64 41.30
CA GLU A 241 14.79 28.19 41.52
C GLU A 241 15.62 27.42 40.50
N LEU A 242 15.86 27.95 39.29
CA LEU A 242 16.76 27.31 38.31
C LEU A 242 18.18 27.12 38.83
N ASN A 243 18.63 27.98 39.74
CA ASN A 243 19.96 27.89 40.35
C ASN A 243 20.00 26.96 41.56
N ALA A 244 18.84 26.58 42.10
CA ALA A 244 18.75 25.70 43.26
C ALA A 244 18.90 24.23 42.87
N LYS A 245 19.54 23.43 43.73
CA LYS A 245 19.64 21.98 43.53
C LYS A 245 18.23 21.36 43.53
N GLY A 246 17.88 20.66 42.45
CA GLY A 246 16.54 20.10 42.26
C GLY A 246 15.47 21.10 41.80
N GLY A 247 15.79 22.40 41.70
CA GLY A 247 14.79 23.40 41.33
C GLY A 247 14.31 23.29 39.88
N VAL A 248 15.19 22.86 38.97
CA VAL A 248 14.81 22.47 37.60
C VAL A 248 13.71 21.39 37.60
N ARG A 249 13.81 20.39 38.49
CA ARG A 249 12.79 19.34 38.63
C ARG A 249 11.49 19.90 39.20
N ALA A 250 11.56 20.78 40.20
CA ALA A 250 10.40 21.43 40.79
C ALA A 250 9.63 22.27 39.76
N LEU A 251 10.34 23.03 38.92
CA LEU A 251 9.73 23.83 37.85
C LEU A 251 9.06 22.99 36.77
N VAL A 252 9.64 21.84 36.39
CA VAL A 252 9.00 20.89 35.46
C VAL A 252 7.68 20.34 36.02
N LEU A 253 7.65 20.02 37.31
CA LEU A 253 6.42 19.56 37.97
C LEU A 253 5.39 20.69 38.06
N TYR A 254 5.83 21.87 38.50
CA TYR A 254 5.01 23.07 38.59
C TYR A 254 4.35 23.41 37.26
N GLN A 255 5.11 23.39 36.15
CA GLN A 255 4.52 23.70 34.85
C GLN A 255 3.50 22.67 34.38
N ALA A 256 3.72 21.39 34.67
CA ALA A 256 2.81 20.33 34.31
C ALA A 256 1.48 20.45 35.07
N GLU A 257 1.56 20.72 36.38
CA GLU A 257 0.39 20.90 37.23
C GLU A 257 -0.39 22.16 36.88
N MET A 258 0.29 23.31 36.76
CA MET A 258 -0.36 24.59 36.47
C MET A 258 -1.01 24.62 35.09
N ARG A 259 -0.37 24.07 34.06
CA ARG A 259 -1.02 23.94 32.74
C ARG A 259 -2.24 23.05 32.83
N MET A 260 -2.13 21.87 33.43
CA MET A 260 -3.25 20.92 33.51
C MET A 260 -4.42 21.50 34.31
N ASP A 261 -4.17 22.14 35.44
CA ASP A 261 -5.21 22.77 36.27
C ASP A 261 -5.86 23.95 35.54
N TRP A 262 -5.07 24.77 34.84
CA TRP A 262 -5.59 25.87 34.04
C TRP A 262 -6.57 25.38 32.96
N PHE A 263 -6.23 24.31 32.24
CA PHE A 263 -7.13 23.73 31.23
C PHE A 263 -8.43 23.19 31.86
N LYS A 264 -8.37 22.58 33.05
CA LYS A 264 -9.57 22.16 33.80
C LYS A 264 -10.41 23.36 34.26
N ALA A 265 -9.78 24.45 34.69
CA ALA A 265 -10.44 25.68 35.06
C ALA A 265 -11.12 26.37 33.85
N ASN A 266 -10.47 26.32 32.69
CA ASN A 266 -11.01 26.80 31.42
C ASN A 266 -12.23 25.97 30.97
N GLU A 267 -12.19 24.65 31.10
CA GLU A 267 -13.37 23.78 30.84
C GLU A 267 -14.55 24.11 31.77
N ARG A 268 -14.27 24.55 33.00
CA ARG A 268 -15.27 25.03 33.98
C ARG A 268 -15.70 26.48 33.76
N GLN A 269 -15.22 27.14 32.70
CA GLN A 269 -15.49 28.55 32.37
C GLN A 269 -15.04 29.55 33.46
N LYS A 270 -14.01 29.19 34.23
CA LYS A 270 -13.39 30.08 35.24
C LYS A 270 -11.88 30.11 35.05
N PRO A 271 -11.36 30.55 33.89
CA PRO A 271 -9.93 30.66 33.68
C PRO A 271 -9.36 31.72 34.62
N TYR A 272 -8.17 31.45 35.15
CA TYR A 272 -7.37 32.41 35.89
C TYR A 272 -6.13 32.77 35.08
N ASP A 273 -5.45 33.84 35.48
CA ASP A 273 -4.22 34.26 34.82
C ASP A 273 -3.05 33.35 35.26
N LEU A 274 -2.48 32.60 34.31
CA LEU A 274 -1.36 31.70 34.55
C LEU A 274 -0.02 32.45 34.68
N SER A 275 0.07 33.71 34.27
CA SER A 275 1.30 34.51 34.37
C SER A 275 1.68 34.81 35.82
N VAL A 276 0.70 34.80 36.73
CA VAL A 276 0.91 35.02 38.16
C VAL A 276 1.39 33.72 38.81
N THR A 277 2.62 33.71 39.31
CA THR A 277 3.21 32.52 39.94
C THR A 277 2.52 32.18 41.26
N ASN A 278 2.11 30.92 41.40
CA ASN A 278 1.52 30.40 42.61
C ASN A 278 2.59 29.74 43.50
N GLY A 279 3.09 30.51 44.47
CA GLY A 279 4.12 30.05 45.40
C GLY A 279 3.71 28.83 46.24
N ALA A 280 2.42 28.64 46.54
CA ALA A 280 1.97 27.50 47.32
C ALA A 280 2.13 26.18 46.55
N VAL A 281 1.78 26.17 45.26
CA VAL A 281 1.91 24.98 44.40
C VAL A 281 3.37 24.70 44.10
N LEU A 282 4.18 25.74 43.93
CA LEU A 282 5.63 25.60 43.78
C LEU A 282 6.27 24.97 45.03
N GLU A 283 5.85 25.37 46.23
CA GLU A 283 6.30 24.76 47.49
C GLU A 283 5.90 23.28 47.59
N ASP A 284 4.70 22.91 47.14
CA ASP A 284 4.26 21.53 47.08
C ASP A 284 5.09 20.70 46.08
N CYS A 285 5.43 21.27 44.93
CA CYS A 285 6.38 20.66 43.99
C CYS A 285 7.75 20.43 44.65
N TRP A 286 8.25 21.38 45.43
CA TRP A 286 9.49 21.23 46.20
C TRP A 286 9.42 20.13 47.26
N LYS A 287 8.27 19.90 47.90
CA LYS A 287 8.09 18.77 48.82
C LYS A 287 8.20 17.44 48.09
N ILE A 288 7.66 17.35 46.86
CA ILE A 288 7.79 16.15 46.01
C ILE A 288 9.25 15.91 45.65
N VAL A 289 9.97 16.93 45.19
CA VAL A 289 11.40 16.80 44.82
C VAL A 289 12.24 16.38 46.02
N ARG A 290 12.04 17.00 47.19
CA ARG A 290 12.74 16.62 48.42
C ARG A 290 12.49 15.16 48.81
N ARG A 291 11.26 14.67 48.62
CA ARG A 291 10.93 13.25 48.83
C ARG A 291 11.61 12.34 47.82
N GLU A 292 11.56 12.68 46.52
CA GLU A 292 12.24 11.91 45.46
C GLU A 292 13.77 11.82 45.72
N GLU A 293 14.39 12.91 46.17
CA GLU A 293 15.82 12.91 46.53
C GLU A 293 16.12 12.07 47.77
N PHE A 294 15.26 12.14 48.79
CA PHE A 294 15.39 11.31 49.99
C PHE A 294 15.25 9.82 49.67
N ASP A 295 14.28 9.43 48.84
CA ASP A 295 14.05 8.05 48.43
C ASP A 295 15.22 7.51 47.59
N LYS A 296 15.76 8.33 46.67
CA LYS A 296 16.98 7.97 45.91
C LYS A 296 18.19 7.77 46.82
N SER A 297 18.32 8.60 47.86
CA SER A 297 19.39 8.48 48.86
C SER A 297 19.25 7.20 49.68
N LEU A 298 18.03 6.84 50.09
CA LEU A 298 17.73 5.58 50.78
C LEU A 298 18.05 4.35 49.91
N ILE A 299 17.64 4.36 48.64
CA ILE A 299 17.96 3.28 47.69
C ILE A 299 19.48 3.20 47.48
N GLY A 300 20.17 4.33 47.33
CA GLY A 300 21.63 4.39 47.25
C GLY A 300 22.33 3.83 48.49
N MET A 301 21.77 4.03 49.69
CA MET A 301 22.27 3.44 50.93
C MET A 301 21.96 1.95 51.05
N CYS A 302 20.78 1.49 50.63
CA CYS A 302 20.38 0.08 50.68
C CYS A 302 21.12 -0.80 49.66
N PHE A 303 21.51 -0.26 48.50
CA PHE A 303 22.26 -0.99 47.47
C PHE A 303 23.77 -0.65 47.45
N GLY A 304 24.21 0.37 48.20
CA GLY A 304 25.61 0.78 48.30
C GLY A 304 26.46 0.03 49.34
N SER A 305 25.88 -0.89 50.11
CA SER A 305 26.60 -1.70 51.12
C SER A 305 27.09 -3.07 50.63
N GLN A 306 27.09 -3.33 49.31
CA GLN A 306 27.54 -4.63 48.76
C GLN A 306 28.75 -4.58 47.83
N VAL A 307 29.45 -3.45 47.72
CA VAL A 307 30.73 -3.39 46.99
C VAL A 307 31.71 -2.51 47.75
N ASN A 308 32.40 -3.09 48.73
CA ASN A 308 33.70 -2.65 49.22
C ASN A 308 34.27 -3.73 50.17
N ASP A 309 34.64 -4.87 49.59
CA ASP A 309 35.65 -5.78 50.13
C ASP A 309 36.25 -6.50 48.93
N ASP A 310 37.11 -5.79 48.21
CA ASP A 310 38.20 -6.34 47.40
C ASP A 310 39.18 -5.20 47.14
N GLN A 311 39.86 -4.79 48.22
CA GLN A 311 41.07 -4.00 48.10
C GLN A 311 42.19 -4.85 47.49
N TYR A 312 42.59 -4.44 46.29
CA TYR A 312 43.97 -3.99 46.10
C TYR A 312 45.09 -5.03 46.35
N THR A 313 45.11 -6.12 45.58
CA THR A 313 46.33 -6.91 45.35
C THR A 313 46.51 -7.24 43.88
N ASP A 314 47.00 -6.28 43.10
CA ASP A 314 47.97 -6.52 42.01
C ASP A 314 48.18 -5.21 41.27
N TYR A 315 49.23 -4.45 41.59
CA TYR A 315 49.88 -3.49 40.67
C TYR A 315 51.19 -2.92 41.28
N LEU A 316 51.96 -3.76 41.98
CA LEU A 316 53.35 -3.46 42.37
C LEU A 316 54.27 -4.67 42.10
N SER A 317 54.21 -5.20 40.87
CA SER A 317 55.30 -6.00 40.32
C SER A 317 55.43 -5.72 38.83
N ARG A 318 56.14 -4.64 38.52
CA ARG A 318 56.92 -4.36 37.28
C ARG A 318 57.12 -2.85 37.19
N ASN A 319 58.32 -2.42 37.60
CA ASN A 319 59.08 -1.24 37.16
C ASN A 319 59.79 -0.57 38.34
N SER A 320 60.79 -1.26 38.88
CA SER A 320 61.96 -0.63 39.50
C SER A 320 63.22 -1.20 38.83
N THR A 321 63.45 -0.79 37.58
CA THR A 321 64.81 -0.74 37.03
C THR A 321 65.32 0.67 37.27
N LEU A 322 66.34 0.73 38.13
CA LEU A 322 67.03 1.91 38.61
C LEU A 322 67.59 2.76 37.46
N SER A 323 67.48 4.07 37.67
CA SER A 323 68.19 5.14 36.94
C SER A 323 69.50 5.49 37.69
N PRO A 324 70.33 6.46 37.25
CA PRO A 324 71.69 6.20 36.79
C PRO A 324 72.82 6.78 37.70
N ASP A 325 74.04 6.41 37.32
CA ASP A 325 75.32 7.14 37.39
C ASP A 325 76.17 7.26 38.68
N SER A 326 77.45 6.94 38.46
CA SER A 326 78.70 7.46 39.05
C SER A 326 79.27 6.83 40.32
N SER A 327 80.25 5.93 40.14
CA SER A 327 81.66 6.12 40.56
C SER A 327 82.58 5.15 39.82
#